data_AF-A0A0G2GGV3-F1
#
_entry.id   AF-A0A0G2GGV3-F1
#
_cell.length_a   1.000
_cell.length_b   1.000
_cell.length_c   1.000
_cell.angle_alpha   90.00
_cell.angle_beta   90.00
_cell.angle_gamma   90.00
#
_symmetry.space_group_name_H-M   'P 1'
#
loop_
_entity.id
_entity.type
_entity.pdbx_description
1 polymer ?
#
loop_
_entity_poly.entity_id
_entity_poly.type
_entity_poly.pdbx_seq_one_letter_code
_entity_poly.pdbx_strand_id
1 'polypeptide(L)'
;MPMTARGICQLVQCGAKLSEALRDPLRTAQLEAIAQTLGSLTRDMELHKNFLENSLDVNLKTIRQQREELDQREAAVIAMTKKEDAEKKKLVGSLLEDSVCRIMRDKSDLAHPREEEVGSFEEISSAGEG
;
A
#
# COMPACT_ATOMS: atom_id res chain seq x y z
N MET A 1 13.21 -29.64 36.03
CA MET A 1 13.80 -28.46 35.35
C MET A 1 14.68 -28.95 34.22
N PRO A 2 14.42 -28.59 32.95
CA PRO A 2 15.31 -28.93 31.84
C PRO A 2 16.64 -28.16 32.00
N MET A 3 17.77 -28.83 31.73
CA MET A 3 19.11 -28.26 31.82
C MET A 3 19.51 -27.66 30.46
N THR A 4 20.24 -26.55 30.46
CA THR A 4 20.74 -25.96 29.20
C THR A 4 21.82 -26.86 28.59
N ALA A 5 22.01 -26.81 27.27
CA ALA A 5 23.08 -27.57 26.60
C ALA A 5 24.47 -27.28 27.20
N ARG A 6 24.72 -26.00 27.54
CA ARG A 6 25.93 -25.57 28.25
C ARG A 6 26.06 -26.19 29.65
N GLY A 7 24.96 -26.27 30.39
CA GLY A 7 24.92 -26.94 31.70
C GLY A 7 25.23 -28.44 31.60
N ILE A 8 24.71 -29.11 30.56
CA ILE A 8 25.01 -30.52 30.30
C ILE A 8 26.50 -30.70 29.93
N CYS A 9 27.06 -29.84 29.05
CA CYS A 9 28.50 -29.86 28.75
C CYS A 9 29.36 -29.73 30.02
N GLN A 10 29.02 -28.78 30.89
CA GLN A 10 29.74 -28.58 32.16
C GLN A 10 29.65 -29.81 33.06
N LEU A 11 28.48 -30.43 33.16
CA LEU A 11 28.28 -31.64 33.95
C LEU A 11 29.16 -32.79 33.45
N VAL A 12 29.22 -32.99 32.13
CA VAL A 12 30.06 -34.03 31.52
C VAL A 12 31.55 -33.75 31.76
N GLN A 13 31.98 -32.49 31.67
CA GLN A 13 33.37 -32.09 31.98
C GLN A 13 33.72 -32.32 33.46
N CYS A 14 32.81 -32.01 34.38
CA CYS A 14 32.98 -32.33 35.80
C CYS A 14 33.08 -33.84 36.01
N GLY A 15 32.26 -34.63 35.31
CA GLY A 15 32.33 -36.09 35.33
C GLY A 15 33.68 -36.62 34.85
N ALA A 16 34.22 -36.07 33.76
CA ALA A 16 35.53 -36.47 33.22
C ALA A 16 36.67 -36.22 34.23
N LYS A 17 36.66 -35.05 34.89
CA LYS A 17 37.62 -34.71 35.95
C LYS A 17 37.50 -35.64 37.16
N LEU A 18 36.27 -36.03 37.50
CA LEU A 18 36.03 -36.98 38.59
C LEU A 18 36.55 -38.38 38.24
N SER A 19 36.27 -38.88 37.03
CA SER A 19 36.79 -40.18 36.59
C SER A 19 38.31 -40.18 36.48
N GLU A 20 38.91 -39.06 36.09
CA GLU A 20 40.36 -38.87 36.12
C GLU A 20 40.91 -38.97 37.55
N ALA A 21 40.30 -38.28 38.51
CA ALA A 21 40.68 -38.36 39.92
C ALA A 21 40.54 -39.78 40.51
N LEU A 22 39.54 -40.54 40.04
CA LEU A 22 39.33 -41.94 40.40
C LEU A 22 40.24 -42.91 39.63
N ARG A 23 41.11 -42.41 38.73
CA ARG A 23 41.99 -43.20 37.86
C ARG A 23 41.26 -44.22 36.99
N ASP A 24 40.10 -43.82 36.46
CA ASP A 24 39.33 -44.58 35.46
C ASP A 24 39.54 -43.97 34.06
N PRO A 25 40.59 -44.37 33.32
CA PRO A 25 40.92 -43.77 32.03
C PRO A 25 39.88 -44.06 30.94
N LEU A 26 39.19 -45.21 31.02
CA LEU A 26 38.15 -45.56 30.06
C LEU A 26 36.97 -44.59 30.17
N ARG A 27 36.50 -44.34 31.39
CA ARG A 27 35.40 -43.41 31.64
C ARG A 27 35.80 -41.96 31.31
N THR A 28 37.02 -41.55 31.63
CA THR A 28 37.54 -40.23 31.27
C THR A 28 37.51 -40.01 29.76
N ALA A 29 38.08 -40.93 28.98
CA ALA A 29 38.10 -40.82 27.51
C ALA A 29 36.68 -40.77 26.92
N GLN A 30 35.75 -41.57 27.45
CA GLN A 30 34.35 -41.54 27.02
C GLN A 30 33.69 -40.19 27.31
N LEU A 31 33.88 -39.64 28.51
CA LEU A 31 33.28 -38.36 28.91
C LEU A 31 33.90 -37.18 28.15
N GLU A 32 35.20 -37.21 27.87
CA GLU A 32 35.86 -36.20 27.03
C GLU A 32 35.33 -36.21 25.60
N ALA A 33 35.16 -37.40 24.99
CA ALA A 33 34.58 -37.52 23.66
C ALA A 33 33.13 -37.00 23.61
N ILE A 34 32.34 -37.29 24.65
CA ILE A 34 30.98 -36.74 24.79
C ILE A 34 31.02 -35.22 24.93
N ALA A 35 31.91 -34.67 25.77
CA ALA A 35 32.03 -33.22 25.97
C ALA A 35 32.41 -32.49 24.67
N GLN A 36 33.33 -33.06 23.88
CA GLN A 36 33.70 -32.51 22.57
C GLN A 36 32.51 -32.51 21.61
N THR A 37 31.78 -33.64 21.53
CA THR A 37 30.61 -33.78 20.67
C THR A 37 29.51 -32.79 21.04
N LEU A 38 29.18 -32.68 22.33
CA LEU A 38 28.19 -31.72 22.82
C LEU A 38 28.62 -30.27 22.59
N GLY A 39 29.91 -29.97 22.75
CA GLY A 39 30.47 -28.66 22.46
C GLY A 39 30.36 -28.27 20.99
N SER A 40 30.60 -29.22 20.07
CA SER A 40 30.38 -29.01 18.63
C SER A 40 28.91 -28.76 18.32
N LEU A 41 28.04 -29.65 18.77
CA LEU A 41 26.60 -29.56 18.51
C LEU A 41 26.00 -28.25 19.06
N THR A 42 26.41 -27.85 20.27
CA THR A 42 25.96 -26.58 20.86
C THR A 42 26.36 -25.39 19.99
N ARG A 43 27.61 -25.38 19.49
CA ARG A 43 28.10 -24.31 18.61
C ARG A 43 27.36 -24.29 17.28
N ASP A 44 27.12 -25.46 16.68
CA ASP A 44 26.38 -25.57 15.41
C ASP A 44 24.95 -25.05 15.58
N MET A 45 24.30 -25.36 16.69
CA MET A 45 22.97 -24.83 17.02
C MET A 45 22.97 -23.31 17.25
N GLU A 46 23.99 -22.77 17.94
CA GLU A 46 24.13 -21.32 18.14
C GLU A 46 24.32 -20.59 16.79
N LEU A 47 25.16 -21.13 15.90
CA LEU A 47 25.36 -20.58 14.55
C LEU A 47 24.09 -20.67 13.70
N HIS A 48 23.40 -21.82 13.73
CA HIS A 48 22.15 -22.00 13.00
C HIS A 48 21.07 -21.02 13.47
N LYS A 49 20.94 -20.83 14.79
CA LYS A 49 20.03 -19.85 15.37
C LYS A 49 20.36 -18.43 14.87
N ASN A 50 21.62 -18.01 14.96
CA ASN A 50 22.03 -16.68 14.52
C ASN A 50 21.76 -16.47 13.02
N PHE A 51 21.99 -17.49 12.19
CA PHE A 51 21.66 -17.44 10.77
C PHE A 51 20.16 -17.24 10.53
N LEU A 52 19.31 -17.99 11.25
CA LEU A 52 17.86 -17.85 11.15
C LEU A 52 17.38 -16.47 11.60
N GLU A 53 17.90 -15.95 12.71
CA GLU A 53 17.56 -14.62 13.23
C GLU A 53 17.95 -13.51 12.23
N ASN A 54 19.17 -13.56 11.69
CA ASN A 54 19.62 -12.60 10.67
C ASN A 54 18.80 -12.69 9.38
N SER A 55 18.50 -13.90 8.92
CA SER A 55 17.66 -14.11 7.73
C SER A 55 16.25 -13.56 7.94
N LEU A 56 15.66 -13.81 9.11
CA LEU A 56 14.35 -13.29 9.49
C LEU A 56 14.34 -11.76 9.47
N ASP A 57 15.35 -11.11 10.07
CA ASP A 57 15.45 -9.65 10.10
C ASP A 57 15.54 -9.03 8.71
N VAL A 58 16.32 -9.63 7.81
CA VAL A 58 16.43 -9.19 6.41
C VAL A 58 15.08 -9.33 5.71
N ASN A 59 14.45 -10.49 5.83
CA ASN A 59 13.16 -10.75 5.18
C ASN A 59 12.05 -9.82 5.68
N LEU A 60 12.01 -9.54 7.00
CA LEU A 60 11.04 -8.60 7.58
C LEU A 60 11.28 -7.16 7.11
N LYS A 61 12.53 -6.73 6.94
CA LYS A 61 12.84 -5.41 6.36
C LYS A 61 12.36 -5.31 4.92
N THR A 62 12.60 -6.32 4.10
CA THR A 62 12.10 -6.37 2.72
C THR A 62 10.58 -6.28 2.66
N ILE A 63 9.87 -7.05 3.50
CA ILE A 63 8.40 -7.00 3.56
C ILE A 63 7.91 -5.61 3.95
N ARG A 64 8.57 -4.94 4.91
CA ARG A 64 8.19 -3.57 5.32
C ARG A 64 8.36 -2.57 4.18
N GLN A 65 9.47 -2.65 3.44
CA GLN A 65 9.71 -1.79 2.28
C GLN A 65 8.65 -2.01 1.19
N GLN A 66 8.30 -3.27 0.90
CA GLN A 66 7.25 -3.59 -0.07
C GLN A 66 5.88 -3.07 0.36
N ARG A 67 5.55 -3.13 1.66
CA ARG A 67 4.30 -2.56 2.19
C ARG A 67 4.27 -1.05 2.01
N GLU A 68 5.36 -0.36 2.33
CA GLU A 68 5.44 1.10 2.17
C GLU A 68 5.32 1.53 0.70
N GLU A 69 5.95 0.80 -0.23
CA GLU A 69 5.80 1.05 -1.66
C GLU A 69 4.34 0.85 -2.12
N LEU A 70 3.68 -0.21 -1.63
CA LEU A 70 2.27 -0.46 -1.94
C LEU A 70 1.36 0.63 -1.37
N ASP A 71 1.60 1.08 -0.14
CA ASP A 71 0.82 2.16 0.50
C ASP A 71 0.95 3.47 -0.30
N GLN A 72 2.16 3.79 -0.75
CA GLN A 72 2.40 4.96 -1.61
C GLN A 72 1.67 4.84 -2.95
N ARG A 73 1.69 3.66 -3.57
CA ARG A 73 1.02 3.41 -4.84
C ARG A 73 -0.50 3.47 -4.69
N GLU A 74 -1.05 2.92 -3.62
CA GLU A 74 -2.48 3.00 -3.30
C GLU A 74 -2.92 4.46 -3.16
N ALA A 75 -2.19 5.25 -2.37
CA ALA A 75 -2.47 6.68 -2.19
C ALA A 75 -2.43 7.45 -3.53
N ALA A 76 -1.44 7.17 -4.38
CA ALA A 76 -1.30 7.79 -5.69
C ALA A 76 -2.49 7.46 -6.62
N VAL A 77 -2.92 6.19 -6.66
CA VAL A 77 -4.07 5.76 -7.47
C VAL A 77 -5.35 6.44 -6.99
N ILE A 78 -5.60 6.46 -5.68
CA ILE A 78 -6.78 7.12 -5.10
C ILE A 78 -6.79 8.61 -5.45
N ALA A 79 -5.65 9.29 -5.32
CA ALA A 79 -5.54 10.72 -5.64
C ALA A 79 -5.78 10.99 -7.12
N MET A 80 -5.20 10.17 -8.01
CA MET A 80 -5.39 10.26 -9.45
C MET A 80 -6.86 10.08 -9.84
N THR A 81 -7.52 9.03 -9.34
CA THR A 81 -8.93 8.76 -9.63
C THR A 81 -9.84 9.90 -9.14
N LYS A 82 -9.57 10.44 -7.94
CA LYS A 82 -10.34 11.59 -7.43
C LYS A 82 -10.17 12.83 -8.30
N LYS A 83 -8.95 13.09 -8.78
CA LYS A 83 -8.66 14.21 -9.67
C LYS A 83 -9.39 14.05 -11.01
N GLU A 84 -9.28 12.88 -11.64
CA GLU A 84 -9.95 12.57 -12.91
C GLU A 84 -11.48 12.69 -12.79
N ASP A 85 -12.06 12.16 -11.72
CA ASP A 85 -13.50 12.27 -11.46
C ASP A 85 -13.94 13.74 -11.27
N ALA A 86 -13.15 14.55 -10.55
CA ALA A 86 -13.43 15.97 -10.36
C ALA A 86 -13.34 16.75 -11.68
N GLU A 87 -12.31 16.50 -12.50
CA GLU A 87 -12.16 17.13 -13.81
C GLU A 87 -13.31 16.76 -14.76
N LYS A 88 -13.69 15.48 -14.78
CA LYS A 88 -14.84 14.99 -15.56
C LYS A 88 -16.14 15.64 -15.12
N LYS A 89 -16.41 15.69 -13.81
CA LYS A 89 -17.62 16.34 -13.25
C LYS A 89 -17.69 17.81 -13.62
N LYS A 90 -16.57 18.53 -13.55
CA LYS A 90 -16.49 19.93 -13.96
C LYS A 90 -16.84 20.11 -15.44
N LEU A 91 -16.24 19.30 -16.32
CA LEU A 91 -16.49 19.37 -17.77
C LEU A 91 -17.95 19.04 -18.11
N VAL A 92 -18.50 17.96 -17.57
CA VAL A 92 -19.89 17.58 -17.83
C VAL A 92 -20.84 18.63 -17.27
N GLY A 93 -20.55 19.17 -16.08
CA GLY A 93 -21.30 20.27 -15.47
C GLY A 93 -21.39 21.48 -16.38
N SER A 94 -20.25 21.97 -16.91
CA SER A 94 -20.26 23.12 -17.81
C SER A 94 -21.03 22.86 -19.11
N LEU A 95 -20.91 21.66 -19.68
CA LEU A 95 -21.65 21.30 -20.90
C LEU A 95 -23.16 21.26 -20.66
N LEU A 96 -23.60 20.77 -19.50
CA LEU A 96 -25.01 20.77 -19.12
C LEU A 96 -25.53 22.18 -18.86
N GLU A 97 -24.77 23.02 -18.15
CA GLU A 97 -25.11 24.42 -17.93
C GLU A 97 -25.27 25.17 -19.26
N ASP A 98 -24.31 25.02 -20.18
CA ASP A 98 -24.36 25.61 -21.52
C ASP A 98 -25.58 25.14 -22.31
N SER A 99 -25.90 23.83 -22.24
CA SER A 99 -27.06 23.25 -22.92
C SER A 99 -28.39 23.81 -22.37
N VAL A 100 -28.53 23.87 -21.05
CA VAL A 100 -29.72 24.45 -20.40
C VAL A 100 -29.87 25.92 -20.78
N CYS A 101 -28.79 26.71 -20.73
CA CYS A 101 -28.81 28.13 -21.10
C CYS A 101 -29.27 28.34 -22.54
N ARG A 102 -28.81 27.50 -23.48
CA ARG A 102 -29.25 27.55 -24.89
C ARG A 102 -30.74 27.24 -25.02
N ILE A 103 -31.21 26.14 -24.43
CA ILE A 103 -32.63 25.73 -24.50
C ILE A 103 -33.55 26.81 -23.90
N MET A 104 -33.14 27.44 -22.79
CA MET A 104 -33.95 28.48 -22.18
C MET A 104 -33.98 29.77 -23.01
N ARG A 105 -32.87 30.17 -23.64
CA ARG A 105 -32.82 31.32 -24.55
C ARG A 105 -33.67 31.11 -25.80
N ASP A 106 -33.56 29.93 -26.42
CA ASP A 106 -34.35 29.59 -27.60
C ASP A 106 -35.86 29.58 -27.31
N LYS A 107 -36.28 29.22 -26.09
CA LYS A 107 -37.71 29.26 -25.67
C LYS A 107 -38.23 30.68 -25.42
N SER A 108 -37.39 31.61 -24.97
CA SER A 108 -37.78 33.03 -24.82
C SER A 108 -37.98 33.73 -26.16
N ASP A 109 -37.24 33.34 -27.21
CA ASP A 109 -37.39 33.92 -28.55
C ASP A 109 -38.67 33.46 -29.26
N LEU A 110 -39.23 32.30 -28.90
CA LEU A 110 -40.54 31.83 -29.39
C LEU A 110 -41.75 32.44 -28.65
N ALA A 111 -41.55 33.18 -27.57
CA ALA A 111 -42.64 33.73 -26.74
C ALA A 111 -43.09 35.15 -27.14
N HIS A 112 -42.56 35.74 -28.23
CA HIS A 112 -43.11 36.94 -28.86
C HIS A 112 -43.81 36.58 -30.17
N PRO A 113 -45.16 36.38 -30.18
CA PRO A 113 -45.88 36.48 -31.43
C PRO A 113 -45.83 37.95 -31.85
N ARG A 114 -45.15 38.23 -32.97
CA ARG A 114 -45.39 39.47 -33.71
C ARG A 114 -46.84 39.40 -34.19
N GLU A 115 -47.71 40.12 -33.51
CA GLU A 115 -49.04 40.41 -34.03
C GLU A 115 -48.87 41.19 -35.33
N GLU A 116 -49.41 40.62 -36.41
CA GLU A 116 -49.59 41.27 -37.69
C GLU A 116 -50.66 42.37 -37.52
N GLU A 117 -50.29 43.65 -37.65
CA GLU A 117 -51.26 44.67 -38.02
C GLU A 117 -51.28 44.81 -39.54
N VAL A 118 -52.27 44.14 -40.14
CA VAL A 118 -52.83 44.47 -41.45
C VAL A 118 -53.63 45.77 -41.31
N GLY A 119 -53.24 46.84 -42.03
CA GLY A 119 -53.89 48.14 -41.93
C GLY A 119 -53.93 48.92 -43.25
N SER A 120 -54.93 48.59 -44.06
CA SER A 120 -55.62 49.34 -45.12
C SER A 120 -54.88 50.28 -46.08
N PHE A 121 -55.00 49.92 -47.36
CA PHE A 121 -55.03 50.78 -48.53
C PHE A 121 -56.15 51.83 -48.42
N GLU A 122 -55.85 53.10 -48.76
CA GLU A 122 -56.80 54.01 -49.41
C GLU A 122 -56.04 55.12 -50.17
N GLU A 123 -56.18 55.09 -51.50
CA GLU A 123 -55.94 56.21 -52.41
C GLU A 123 -56.93 57.35 -52.11
N ILE A 124 -56.46 58.60 -51.96
CA ILE A 124 -57.20 59.77 -52.46
C ILE A 124 -56.23 60.78 -53.09
N SER A 125 -56.53 61.07 -54.35
CA SER A 125 -55.94 62.06 -55.25
C SER A 125 -56.24 63.51 -54.84
N SER A 126 -55.44 64.45 -55.37
CA SER A 126 -55.85 65.77 -55.89
C SER A 126 -55.18 67.02 -55.26
N ALA A 127 -54.31 67.62 -56.08
CA ALA A 127 -54.24 69.03 -56.53
C ALA A 127 -54.24 70.21 -55.54
N GLY A 128 -53.37 71.18 -55.80
CA GLY A 128 -53.51 72.56 -55.32
C GLY A 128 -52.28 73.41 -55.57
N GLU A 129 -52.37 74.32 -56.53
CA GLU A 129 -51.36 75.29 -56.98
C GLU A 129 -50.99 76.34 -55.91
N GLY A 130 -49.80 76.94 -56.09
CA GLY A 130 -49.32 78.15 -55.41
C GLY A 130 -47.93 78.53 -55.89
#